data_AF-A0A1H0FF99-F1
#
_entry.id   AF-A0A1H0FF99-F1
#
_cell.length_a   1.000
_cell.length_b   1.000
_cell.length_c   1.000
_cell.angle_alpha   90.00
_cell.angle_beta   90.00
_cell.angle_gamma   90.00
#
_symmetry.space_group_name_H-M   'P 1'
#
loop_
_entity.id
_entity.type
_entity.pdbx_description
1 polymer ?
#
loop_
_entity_poly.entity_id
_entity_poly.type
_entity_poly.pdbx_seq_one_letter_code
_entity_poly.pdbx_strand_id
1 'polypeptide(L)'
;MLKGTNLKKEVFRILVFLIIWIAYVYQKPILTTDEATGYAVLCLNVPPKKVGIKAVDINFQDITLEKLSINTKSGYFNQFTNQRELSVTLKTKNGEEPTVRMDAYNGKCLEVIGPLN
;
A
#
# COMPACT_ATOMS: atom_id res chain seq x y z
N MET A 1 -44.43 -2.28 20.40
CA MET A 1 -43.73 -3.04 21.46
C MET A 1 -42.35 -3.40 20.96
N LEU A 2 -41.31 -2.69 21.40
CA LEU A 2 -39.92 -3.08 21.15
C LEU A 2 -39.66 -4.36 21.95
N LYS A 3 -39.65 -5.50 21.24
CA LYS A 3 -39.30 -6.82 21.78
C LYS A 3 -37.94 -6.65 22.44
N GLY A 4 -37.87 -6.85 23.76
CA GLY A 4 -36.62 -6.78 24.51
C GLY A 4 -35.64 -7.78 23.93
N THR A 5 -34.81 -7.32 23.01
CA THR A 5 -33.68 -8.07 22.50
C THR A 5 -32.83 -8.42 23.69
N ASN A 6 -32.56 -9.71 23.90
CA ASN A 6 -31.69 -10.16 24.96
C ASN A 6 -30.34 -9.46 24.76
N LEU A 7 -30.03 -8.44 25.57
CA LEU A 7 -28.89 -7.54 25.38
C LEU A 7 -27.59 -8.33 25.18
N LYS A 8 -27.44 -9.42 25.94
CA LYS A 8 -26.32 -10.37 25.82
C LYS A 8 -26.19 -10.99 24.42
N LYS A 9 -27.31 -11.32 23.78
CA LYS A 9 -27.36 -11.93 22.44
C LYS A 9 -27.03 -10.92 21.34
N GLU A 10 -27.51 -9.68 21.45
CA GLU A 10 -27.15 -8.62 20.49
C GLU A 10 -25.70 -8.19 20.65
N VAL A 11 -25.19 -8.06 21.88
CA VAL A 11 -23.77 -7.80 22.14
C VAL A 11 -22.89 -8.89 21.54
N PHE A 12 -23.27 -10.17 21.71
CA PHE A 12 -22.53 -11.27 21.11
C PHE A 12 -22.55 -11.23 19.57
N ARG A 13 -23.69 -10.91 18.96
CA ARG A 13 -23.82 -10.77 17.51
C ARG A 13 -22.96 -9.63 16.95
N ILE A 14 -22.94 -8.48 17.64
CA ILE A 14 -22.07 -7.34 17.28
C ILE A 14 -20.61 -7.75 17.43
N LEU A 15 -20.24 -8.45 18.51
CA LEU A 15 -18.87 -8.92 18.74
C LEU A 15 -18.40 -9.85 17.62
N VAL A 16 -19.21 -10.83 17.24
CA VAL A 16 -18.89 -11.75 16.13
C VAL A 16 -18.71 -10.99 14.82
N PHE A 17 -19.59 -10.02 14.53
CA PHE A 17 -19.46 -9.19 13.33
C PHE A 17 -18.15 -8.39 13.32
N LEU A 18 -17.78 -7.79 14.47
CA LEU A 18 -16.51 -7.06 14.60
C LEU A 18 -15.29 -7.98 14.39
N ILE A 19 -15.32 -9.19 14.95
CA ILE A 19 -14.22 -10.16 14.78
C ILE A 19 -14.05 -10.53 13.30
N ILE A 20 -15.15 -10.85 12.60
CA ILE A 20 -15.12 -11.17 11.17
C ILE A 20 -14.56 -9.98 10.37
N TRP A 21 -15.00 -8.77 10.68
CA TRP A 21 -14.55 -7.58 9.98
C TRP A 21 -13.05 -7.30 10.18
N ILE A 22 -12.55 -7.44 11.41
CA ILE A 22 -11.12 -7.30 11.71
C ILE A 22 -10.31 -8.39 10.99
N ALA A 23 -10.78 -9.65 11.03
CA ALA A 23 -10.13 -10.75 10.34
C ALA A 23 -10.06 -10.50 8.82
N TYR A 24 -11.14 -10.01 8.22
CA TYR A 24 -11.20 -9.64 6.81
C TYR A 24 -10.18 -8.55 6.44
N VAL A 25 -10.06 -7.51 7.27
CA VAL A 25 -9.06 -6.44 7.05
C VAL A 25 -7.64 -6.99 7.20
N TYR A 26 -7.41 -7.86 8.17
CA TYR A 26 -6.08 -8.43 8.44
C TYR A 26 -5.60 -9.40 7.34
N GLN A 27 -6.52 -10.13 6.72
CA GLN A 27 -6.23 -11.11 5.66
C GLN A 27 -6.23 -10.51 4.25
N LYS A 28 -6.42 -9.20 4.10
CA LYS A 28 -6.45 -8.56 2.78
C LYS A 28 -5.13 -8.83 2.03
N PRO A 29 -5.16 -9.34 0.79
CA PRO A 29 -3.94 -9.59 0.03
C PRO A 29 -3.23 -8.28 -0.28
N ILE A 30 -1.90 -8.30 -0.24
CA ILE A 30 -1.05 -7.21 -0.72
C ILE A 30 -0.84 -7.34 -2.24
N LEU A 31 -0.43 -6.25 -2.87
CA LEU A 31 -0.07 -6.20 -4.27
C LEU A 31 1.02 -7.21 -4.61
N THR A 32 0.87 -7.84 -5.77
CA THR A 32 1.89 -8.69 -6.36
C THR A 32 3.07 -7.85 -6.86
N THR A 33 4.20 -8.51 -7.17
CA THR A 33 5.40 -7.84 -7.68
C THR A 33 5.13 -7.05 -8.96
N ASP A 34 4.35 -7.63 -9.89
CA ASP A 34 4.03 -6.99 -11.17
C ASP A 34 3.14 -5.77 -10.98
N GLU A 35 2.11 -5.88 -10.13
CA GLU A 35 1.26 -4.75 -9.78
C GLU A 35 2.04 -3.66 -9.06
N ALA A 36 2.89 -4.02 -8.10
CA ALA A 36 3.72 -3.08 -7.36
C ALA A 36 4.68 -2.32 -8.28
N THR A 37 5.28 -3.02 -9.25
CA THR A 37 6.15 -2.40 -10.26
C THR A 37 5.34 -1.47 -11.16
N GLY A 38 4.14 -1.88 -11.59
CA GLY A 38 3.25 -1.05 -12.40
C GLY A 38 2.82 0.24 -11.68
N TYR A 39 2.44 0.14 -10.40
CA TYR A 39 2.12 1.31 -9.57
C TYR A 39 3.34 2.18 -9.28
N ALA A 40 4.55 1.62 -9.17
CA ALA A 40 5.78 2.39 -9.04
C ALA A 40 6.01 3.29 -10.26
N VAL A 41 5.92 2.71 -11.47
CA VAL A 41 6.00 3.47 -12.73
C VAL A 41 4.90 4.52 -12.81
N LEU A 42 3.66 4.16 -12.47
CA LEU A 42 2.56 5.10 -12.45
C LEU A 42 2.83 6.29 -11.51
N CYS A 43 3.44 6.05 -10.35
CA CYS A 43 3.80 7.14 -9.44
C CYS A 43 4.85 8.08 -10.04
N LEU A 44 5.82 7.55 -10.77
CA LEU A 44 6.86 8.36 -11.40
C LEU A 44 6.32 9.15 -12.59
N ASN A 45 5.44 8.55 -13.40
CA ASN A 45 4.83 9.18 -14.57
C ASN A 45 3.75 10.20 -14.18
N VAL A 46 2.97 9.93 -13.14
CA VAL A 46 1.85 10.78 -12.68
C VAL A 46 1.93 10.95 -11.16
N PRO A 47 2.92 11.70 -10.65
CA PRO A 47 3.13 11.83 -9.22
C PRO A 47 1.98 12.63 -8.58
N PRO A 48 1.42 12.15 -7.45
CA PRO A 48 0.44 12.92 -6.73
C PRO A 48 1.12 14.16 -6.11
N LYS A 49 0.43 15.32 -6.14
CA LYS A 49 0.96 16.62 -5.70
C LYS A 49 1.71 16.60 -4.36
N LYS A 50 1.27 15.75 -3.44
CA LYS A 50 1.85 15.56 -2.10
C LYS A 50 3.30 15.01 -2.09
N VAL A 51 3.74 14.34 -3.15
CA VAL A 51 5.08 13.71 -3.24
C VAL A 51 6.12 14.75 -3.68
N GLY A 52 5.71 15.83 -4.34
CA GLY A 52 6.59 16.96 -4.65
C GLY A 52 7.62 16.74 -5.76
N ILE A 53 7.51 15.62 -6.51
CA ILE A 53 8.39 15.34 -7.66
C ILE A 53 7.73 15.75 -8.98
N LYS A 54 8.56 16.01 -9.99
CA LYS A 54 8.09 16.18 -11.37
C LYS A 54 7.79 14.80 -11.98
N ALA A 55 6.85 14.79 -12.92
CA ALA A 55 6.59 13.61 -13.73
C ALA A 55 7.84 13.27 -14.55
N VAL A 56 8.25 12.01 -14.50
CA VAL A 56 9.31 11.45 -15.33
C VAL A 56 8.65 10.51 -16.32
N ASP A 57 8.90 10.66 -17.62
CA ASP A 57 8.33 9.77 -18.63
C ASP A 57 9.12 8.47 -18.69
N ILE A 58 8.62 7.45 -17.98
CA ILE A 58 9.26 6.13 -17.86
C ILE A 58 8.35 5.08 -18.48
N ASN A 59 8.89 4.35 -19.45
CA ASN A 59 8.24 3.17 -19.99
C ASN A 59 8.53 1.95 -19.10
N PHE A 60 7.51 1.14 -18.83
CA PHE A 60 7.63 -0.09 -18.05
C PHE A 60 8.64 -1.08 -18.65
N GLN A 61 8.81 -1.08 -19.97
CA GLN A 61 9.78 -1.94 -20.66
C GLN A 61 11.23 -1.51 -20.45
N ASP A 62 11.44 -0.29 -19.97
CA ASP A 62 12.75 0.36 -19.87
C ASP A 62 13.30 0.36 -18.43
N ILE A 63 12.59 -0.31 -17.53
CA ILE A 63 12.97 -0.44 -16.13
C ILE A 63 13.15 -1.90 -15.74
N THR A 64 14.08 -2.13 -14.83
CA THR A 64 14.23 -3.42 -14.16
C THR A 64 13.96 -3.25 -12.68
N LEU A 65 13.26 -4.23 -12.09
CA LEU A 65 13.08 -4.30 -10.65
C LEU A 65 14.40 -4.74 -10.03
N GLU A 66 15.04 -3.86 -9.26
CA GLU A 66 16.26 -4.20 -8.51
C GLU A 66 15.91 -4.77 -7.13
N LYS A 67 14.96 -4.14 -6.46
CA LYS A 67 14.60 -4.51 -5.09
C LYS A 67 13.14 -4.25 -4.80
N LEU A 68 12.50 -5.24 -4.18
CA LEU A 68 11.18 -5.09 -3.57
C LEU A 68 11.30 -5.43 -2.09
N SER A 69 10.88 -4.52 -1.22
CA SER A 69 10.84 -4.74 0.23
C SER A 69 9.46 -4.45 0.79
N ILE A 70 8.98 -5.35 1.64
CA ILE A 70 7.73 -5.19 2.38
C ILE A 70 8.06 -4.67 3.76
N ASN A 71 7.57 -3.47 4.08
CA ASN A 71 7.81 -2.81 5.35
C ASN A 71 6.52 -2.70 6.16
N THR A 72 6.65 -2.64 7.49
CA THR A 72 5.52 -2.27 8.35
C THR A 72 5.24 -0.79 8.19
N LYS A 73 3.96 -0.46 8.02
CA LYS A 73 3.52 0.92 7.92
C LYS A 73 3.62 1.61 9.28
N SER A 74 4.17 2.82 9.32
CA SER A 74 4.35 3.56 10.57
C SER A 74 3.00 4.04 11.14
N GLY A 75 2.91 4.16 12.47
CA GLY A 75 1.73 4.67 13.18
C GLY A 75 0.97 3.60 13.98
N TYR A 76 0.38 4.02 15.11
CA TYR A 76 -0.24 3.12 16.10
C TYR A 76 -1.35 2.24 15.50
N PHE A 77 -2.27 2.85 14.75
CA PHE A 77 -3.37 2.11 14.12
C PHE A 77 -2.87 1.14 13.04
N ASN A 78 -1.80 1.49 12.34
CA ASN A 78 -1.23 0.67 11.27
C ASN A 78 -0.49 -0.54 11.85
N GLN A 79 0.17 -0.39 13.00
CA GLN A 79 0.74 -1.52 13.75
C GLN A 79 -0.36 -2.45 14.27
N PHE A 80 -1.43 -1.91 14.85
CA PHE A 80 -2.55 -2.70 15.35
C PHE A 80 -3.25 -3.49 14.23
N THR A 81 -3.43 -2.87 13.06
CA THR A 81 -4.07 -3.50 11.89
C THR A 81 -3.08 -4.22 10.97
N ASN A 82 -1.80 -4.30 11.35
CA ASN A 82 -0.72 -4.93 10.58
C ASN A 82 -0.61 -4.42 9.12
N GLN A 83 -0.89 -3.14 8.89
CA GLN A 83 -0.78 -2.55 7.56
C GLN A 83 0.67 -2.56 7.06
N ARG A 84 0.82 -2.84 5.77
CA ARG A 84 2.10 -2.94 5.08
C ARG A 84 2.29 -1.82 4.05
N GLU A 85 3.54 -1.49 3.82
CA GLU A 85 4.02 -0.64 2.72
C GLU A 85 4.95 -1.46 1.84
N LEU A 86 5.02 -1.10 0.57
CA LEU A 86 5.98 -1.62 -0.38
C LEU A 86 6.98 -0.52 -0.73
N SER A 87 8.26 -0.85 -0.67
CA SER A 87 9.30 -0.05 -1.32
C SER A 87 9.79 -0.80 -2.54
N VAL A 88 9.68 -0.15 -3.69
CA VAL A 88 10.07 -0.69 -5.00
C VAL A 88 11.22 0.15 -5.52
N THR A 89 12.41 -0.43 -5.57
CA THR A 89 13.58 0.19 -6.20
C THR A 89 13.65 -0.28 -7.64
N LEU A 90 13.54 0.68 -8.55
CA LEU A 90 13.61 0.47 -9.98
C LEU A 90 14.97 0.94 -10.48
N LYS A 91 15.51 0.28 -11.49
CA LYS A 91 16.66 0.78 -12.23
C LYS A 91 16.23 1.24 -13.59
N THR A 92 16.54 2.49 -13.90
CA THR A 92 16.26 3.10 -15.19
C THR A 92 17.37 2.80 -16.20
N LYS A 93 17.09 2.97 -17.50
CA LYS A 93 18.12 2.91 -18.57
C LYS A 93 19.33 3.82 -18.32
N ASN A 94 19.14 4.92 -17.60
CA ASN A 94 20.20 5.88 -17.28
C ASN A 94 21.08 5.44 -16.10
N GLY A 95 20.77 4.29 -15.48
CA GLY A 95 21.49 3.77 -14.32
C GLY A 95 21.05 4.38 -12.99
N GLU A 96 20.02 5.23 -12.98
CA GLU A 96 19.43 5.76 -11.75
C GLU A 96 18.58 4.70 -11.06
N GLU A 97 18.58 4.74 -9.73
CA GLU A 97 17.89 3.76 -8.88
C GLU A 97 16.84 4.43 -7.97
N PRO A 98 15.75 5.00 -8.51
CA PRO A 98 14.68 5.57 -7.70
C PRO A 98 13.95 4.47 -6.92
N THR A 99 13.64 4.79 -5.67
CA THR A 99 12.84 3.95 -4.77
C THR A 99 11.49 4.58 -4.52
N VAL A 100 10.42 3.92 -4.96
CA VAL A 100 9.03 4.33 -4.74
C VAL A 100 8.48 3.61 -3.52
N ARG A 101 8.03 4.36 -2.51
CA ARG A 101 7.27 3.84 -1.37
C ARG A 101 5.78 4.02 -1.62
N MET A 102 5.03 2.94 -1.44
CA MET A 102 3.59 2.92 -1.67
C MET A 102 2.86 2.08 -0.63
N ASP A 103 1.55 2.30 -0.50
CA ASP A 103 0.67 1.45 0.29
C ASP A 103 0.53 0.07 -0.37
N ALA A 104 0.77 -1.00 0.41
CA ALA A 104 0.86 -2.36 -0.12
C ALA A 104 -0.47 -2.94 -0.62
N TYR A 105 -1.62 -2.30 -0.35
CA TYR A 105 -2.94 -2.85 -0.68
C TYR A 105 -3.65 -2.12 -1.82
N ASN A 106 -3.21 -0.92 -2.17
CA ASN A 106 -3.86 -0.10 -3.19
C ASN A 106 -2.88 0.66 -4.10
N GLY A 107 -1.57 0.52 -3.90
CA GLY A 107 -0.55 1.13 -4.75
C GLY A 107 -0.47 2.65 -4.61
N LYS A 108 -1.13 3.24 -3.60
CA LYS A 108 -1.11 4.67 -3.37
C LYS A 108 0.33 5.10 -3.09
N CYS A 109 0.88 5.91 -3.97
CA CYS A 109 2.22 6.44 -3.79
C CYS A 109 2.31 7.33 -2.55
N LEU A 110 3.31 7.06 -1.71
CA LEU A 110 3.55 7.75 -0.44
C LEU A 110 4.74 8.69 -0.57
N GLU A 111 5.84 8.20 -1.14
CA GLU A 111 7.11 8.89 -1.21
C GLU A 111 7.97 8.32 -2.35
N VAL A 112 8.86 9.13 -2.90
CA VAL A 112 9.88 8.70 -3.87
C VAL A 112 11.24 9.19 -3.37
N ILE A 113 12.22 8.29 -3.33
CA ILE A 113 13.54 8.51 -2.74
C ILE A 113 14.61 8.14 -3.77
N GLY A 114 15.66 8.94 -3.88
CA GLY A 114 16.80 8.67 -4.76
C GLY A 114 16.87 9.64 -5.93
N PRO A 115 17.88 9.49 -6.80
CA PRO A 115 18.02 10.34 -7.98
C PRO A 115 16.82 10.16 -8.90
N LEU A 116 16.24 11.29 -9.26
CA LEU A 116 15.26 11.46 -10.33
C LEU A 116 15.86 12.56 -11.20
N ASN A 117 16.24 12.24 -12.45
CA ASN A 117 16.69 13.24 -13.41
C ASN A 117 15.62 14.30 -13.70
#